data_AF-A0AAV0BCP5-F1
#
_entry.id   AF-A0AAV0BCP5-F1
#
_cell.length_a   1.000
_cell.length_b   1.000
_cell.length_c   1.000
_cell.angle_alpha   90.00
_cell.angle_beta   90.00
_cell.angle_gamma   90.00
#
_symmetry.space_group_name_H-M   'P 1'
#
loop_
_entity.id
_entity.type
_entity.pdbx_description
1 polymer ?
#
loop_
_entity_poly.entity_id
_entity_poly.type
_entity_poly.pdbx_seq_one_letter_code
_entity_poly.pdbx_strand_id
1 'polypeptide(L)'
;LPVVSRFLLISSYLASYNPVKSDLKLFFTGNEADRSKRGKSRGRKPKPGQEIIKKTRQELLGPKPFSLQRLFAIFYAILDQEGYQNFYQIDSIQQVGALINFYDFNSNKIDSIKFKCNLSLEHVLKICKSLNGFDLTSRIWEIDD
;
A
#
# COMPACT_ATOMS: atom_id res chain seq x y z
N LEU A 1 15.53 12.73 1.87
CA LEU A 1 14.26 12.71 1.10
C LEU A 1 13.21 13.52 1.86
N PRO A 2 12.42 14.37 1.19
CA PRO A 2 11.26 15.02 1.79
C PRO A 2 10.35 14.00 2.49
N VAL A 3 9.61 14.43 3.53
CA VAL A 3 8.68 13.56 4.30
C VAL A 3 7.70 12.86 3.36
N VAL A 4 7.09 13.62 2.46
CA VAL A 4 6.09 13.17 1.49
C VAL A 4 6.63 12.07 0.57
N SER A 5 7.82 12.28 0.01
CA SER A 5 8.47 11.30 -0.87
C SER A 5 8.78 9.99 -0.13
N ARG A 6 9.14 10.05 1.16
CA ARG A 6 9.38 8.85 1.98
C ARG A 6 8.10 8.05 2.20
N PHE A 7 6.99 8.71 2.53
CA PHE A 7 5.68 8.05 2.62
C PHE A 7 5.23 7.46 1.29
N LEU A 8 5.50 8.14 0.18
CA LEU A 8 5.16 7.65 -1.15
C LEU A 8 5.96 6.39 -1.52
N LEU A 9 7.26 6.32 -1.17
CA LEU A 9 8.08 5.13 -1.36
C LEU A 9 7.59 3.95 -0.50
N ILE A 10 7.22 4.20 0.76
CA ILE A 10 6.62 3.19 1.64
C ILE A 10 5.29 2.70 1.04
N SER A 11 4.44 3.61 0.58
CA SER A 11 3.14 3.28 -0.03
C SER A 11 3.30 2.46 -1.30
N SER A 12 4.29 2.78 -2.13
CA SER A 12 4.66 2.00 -3.32
C SER A 12 5.09 0.58 -2.95
N TYR A 13 5.89 0.42 -1.90
CA TYR A 13 6.25 -0.90 -1.39
C TYR A 13 5.01 -1.68 -0.93
N LEU A 14 4.18 -1.09 -0.07
CA LEU A 14 2.96 -1.73 0.41
C LEU A 14 2.00 -2.09 -0.73
N ALA A 15 1.85 -1.23 -1.73
CA ALA A 15 1.06 -1.50 -2.92
C ALA A 15 1.63 -2.70 -3.72
N SER A 16 2.95 -2.81 -3.87
CA SER A 16 3.54 -3.93 -4.60
C SER A 16 3.50 -5.27 -3.85
N TYR A 17 3.64 -5.27 -2.54
CA TYR A 17 3.80 -6.50 -1.76
C TYR A 17 2.49 -6.99 -1.13
N ASN A 18 1.55 -6.10 -0.81
CA ASN A 18 0.24 -6.51 -0.31
C ASN A 18 -0.71 -6.89 -1.45
N PRO A 19 -1.57 -7.91 -1.30
CA PRO A 19 -2.60 -8.22 -2.27
C PRO A 19 -3.70 -7.16 -2.27
N VAL A 20 -4.27 -6.82 -3.43
CA VAL A 20 -5.30 -5.75 -3.55
C VAL A 20 -6.48 -5.93 -2.57
N LYS A 21 -6.87 -7.18 -2.28
CA LYS A 21 -7.96 -7.50 -1.34
C LYS A 21 -7.68 -7.12 0.12
N SER A 22 -6.42 -6.92 0.51
CA SER A 22 -6.07 -6.52 1.88
C SER A 22 -6.19 -5.03 2.12
N ASP A 23 -6.21 -4.21 1.07
CA ASP A 23 -6.14 -2.75 1.19
C ASP A 23 -7.28 -2.20 2.06
N LEU A 24 -8.49 -2.74 1.91
CA LEU A 24 -9.65 -2.36 2.73
C LEU A 24 -9.49 -2.74 4.21
N LYS A 25 -8.80 -3.84 4.53
CA LYS A 25 -8.60 -4.25 5.94
C LYS A 25 -7.49 -3.40 6.58
N LEU A 26 -6.45 -3.06 5.83
CA LEU A 26 -5.25 -2.40 6.34
C LEU A 26 -5.34 -0.86 6.35
N PHE A 27 -5.99 -0.27 5.33
CA PHE A 27 -5.92 1.17 5.08
C PHE A 27 -7.29 1.87 5.14
N PHE A 28 -8.33 1.20 5.66
CA PHE A 28 -9.63 1.85 5.81
C PHE A 28 -9.67 2.77 7.04
N THR A 29 -9.82 4.07 6.79
CA THR A 29 -9.83 5.11 7.83
C THR A 29 -11.25 5.49 8.32
N GLY A 30 -12.31 4.87 7.81
CA GLY A 30 -13.67 5.12 8.30
C GLY A 30 -13.94 4.53 9.68
N ASN A 31 -14.97 5.05 10.35
CA ASN A 31 -15.37 4.66 11.71
C ASN A 31 -15.53 3.13 11.87
N GLU A 32 -15.24 2.60 13.07
CA GLU A 32 -15.36 1.16 13.36
C GLU A 32 -16.76 0.58 13.06
N ALA A 33 -17.80 1.39 13.23
CA ALA A 33 -19.17 1.02 12.86
C ALA A 33 -19.30 0.64 11.38
N ASP A 34 -18.59 1.34 10.48
CA ASP A 34 -18.56 1.05 9.05
C ASP A 34 -17.65 -0.13 8.71
N ARG A 35 -16.57 -0.35 9.49
CA ARG A 35 -15.74 -1.57 9.38
C ARG A 35 -16.57 -2.84 9.63
N SER A 36 -17.46 -2.81 10.63
CA SER A 36 -18.32 -3.97 10.96
C SER A 36 -19.33 -4.31 9.86
N LYS A 37 -19.82 -3.30 9.12
CA LYS A 37 -20.79 -3.47 8.02
C LYS A 37 -20.12 -3.99 6.74
N ARG A 38 -18.88 -3.57 6.46
CA ARG A 38 -18.13 -3.93 5.24
C ARG A 38 -17.23 -5.15 5.41
N GLY A 39 -16.87 -5.50 6.65
CA GLY A 39 -15.99 -6.62 7.01
C GLY A 39 -16.64 -8.00 7.00
N LYS A 40 -17.95 -8.13 6.73
CA LYS A 40 -18.61 -9.43 6.50
C LYS A 40 -18.27 -9.99 5.11
N SER A 41 -16.99 -10.04 4.76
CA SER A 41 -16.54 -11.02 3.78
C SER A 41 -16.74 -12.38 4.43
N ARG A 42 -17.74 -13.12 3.95
CA ARG A 42 -17.99 -14.51 4.31
C ARG A 42 -16.67 -15.26 4.18
N GLY A 43 -15.98 -15.46 5.31
CA GLY A 43 -14.86 -16.38 5.39
C GLY A 43 -15.38 -17.71 4.87
N ARG A 44 -14.93 -18.09 3.67
CA ARG A 44 -15.23 -19.41 3.12
C ARG A 44 -14.54 -20.37 4.07
N LYS A 45 -15.30 -20.92 5.03
CA LYS A 45 -14.79 -21.98 5.89
C LYS A 45 -14.25 -23.06 4.94
N PRO A 46 -12.98 -23.50 5.09
CA PRO A 46 -12.46 -24.55 4.25
C PRO A 46 -13.40 -25.75 4.37
N LYS A 47 -13.77 -26.35 3.23
CA LYS A 47 -14.57 -27.56 3.25
C LYS A 47 -13.73 -28.65 3.94
N PRO A 48 -14.33 -29.54 4.74
CA PRO A 48 -13.60 -30.69 5.29
C PRO A 48 -12.91 -31.44 4.13
N GLY A 49 -11.57 -31.57 4.21
CA GLY A 49 -10.74 -32.17 3.17
C GLY A 49 -9.94 -31.19 2.27
N GLN A 50 -10.08 -29.88 2.44
CA GLN A 50 -9.17 -28.91 1.80
C GLN A 50 -7.96 -28.65 2.68
N GLU A 51 -6.77 -28.99 2.20
CA GLU A 51 -5.51 -28.57 2.81
C GLU A 51 -5.48 -27.04 2.94
N ILE A 52 -5.25 -26.55 4.15
CA ILE A 52 -4.97 -25.13 4.38
C ILE A 52 -3.60 -24.89 3.76
N ILE A 53 -3.57 -24.44 2.50
CA ILE A 53 -2.34 -23.99 1.85
C ILE A 53 -1.79 -22.87 2.75
N LYS A 54 -0.70 -23.15 3.47
CA LYS A 54 0.07 -22.13 4.18
C LYS A 54 0.49 -21.11 3.15
N LYS A 55 -0.18 -19.97 3.13
CA LYS A 55 0.03 -18.97 2.10
C LYS A 55 1.37 -18.30 2.39
N THR A 56 2.34 -18.58 1.52
CA THR A 56 3.70 -18.07 1.53
C THR A 56 3.75 -16.56 1.80
N ARG A 57 4.75 -16.12 2.60
CA ARG A 57 5.03 -14.69 2.85
C ARG A 57 5.05 -13.94 1.51
N GLN A 58 4.32 -12.83 1.42
CA GLN A 58 4.16 -12.11 0.16
C GLN A 58 5.49 -11.57 -0.39
N GLU A 59 6.49 -11.36 0.47
CA GLU A 59 7.85 -10.97 0.11
C GLU A 59 8.54 -12.00 -0.81
N LEU A 60 8.28 -13.30 -0.58
CA LEU A 60 8.85 -14.40 -1.37
C LEU A 60 8.21 -14.50 -2.77
N LEU A 61 7.02 -13.91 -2.96
CA LEU A 61 6.34 -13.87 -4.26
C LEU A 61 6.86 -12.73 -5.15
N GLY A 62 7.70 -11.86 -4.60
CA GLY A 62 8.24 -10.68 -5.28
C GLY A 62 7.22 -9.55 -5.46
N PRO A 63 7.68 -8.37 -5.94
CA PRO A 63 6.83 -7.21 -6.06
C PRO A 63 5.83 -7.35 -7.21
N LYS A 64 4.57 -7.04 -6.95
CA LYS A 64 3.45 -7.12 -7.92
C LYS A 64 3.15 -5.74 -8.53
N PRO A 65 2.64 -5.71 -9.77
CA PRO A 65 2.21 -4.46 -10.40
C PRO A 65 0.95 -3.89 -9.71
N PHE A 66 0.85 -2.56 -9.62
CA PHE A 66 -0.29 -1.82 -9.08
C PHE A 66 -0.63 -0.59 -9.92
N SER A 67 -1.86 -0.07 -9.82
CA SER A 67 -2.29 1.15 -10.51
C SER A 67 -1.93 2.41 -9.72
N LEU A 68 -1.83 3.55 -10.41
CA LEU A 68 -1.61 4.85 -9.77
C LEU A 68 -2.67 5.17 -8.71
N GLN A 69 -3.93 4.85 -9.01
CA GLN A 69 -5.05 5.06 -8.09
C GLN A 69 -4.85 4.31 -6.77
N ARG A 70 -4.37 3.06 -6.83
CA ARG A 70 -4.08 2.25 -5.64
C ARG A 70 -2.94 2.86 -4.82
N LEU A 71 -1.89 3.36 -5.49
CA LEU A 71 -0.78 4.05 -4.81
C LEU A 71 -1.28 5.24 -4.00
N PHE A 72 -2.06 6.13 -4.63
CA PHE A 72 -2.59 7.31 -3.96
C PHE A 72 -3.57 6.97 -2.84
N ALA A 73 -4.44 5.97 -3.04
CA ALA A 73 -5.36 5.53 -1.99
C ALA A 73 -4.61 5.07 -0.73
N ILE A 74 -3.57 4.23 -0.88
CA ILE A 74 -2.74 3.77 0.23
C ILE A 74 -1.96 4.93 0.85
N PHE A 75 -1.38 5.79 0.01
CA PHE A 75 -0.59 6.94 0.45
C PHE A 75 -1.40 7.91 1.30
N TYR A 76 -2.58 8.33 0.83
CA TYR A 76 -3.45 9.22 1.58
C TYR A 76 -3.98 8.58 2.86
N ALA A 77 -4.32 7.29 2.83
CA ALA A 77 -4.74 6.58 4.04
C ALA A 77 -3.63 6.55 5.10
N ILE A 78 -2.38 6.32 4.71
CA ILE A 78 -1.23 6.33 5.63
C ILE A 78 -0.99 7.74 6.19
N LEU A 79 -1.03 8.76 5.33
CA LEU A 79 -0.89 10.14 5.80
C LEU A 79 -1.97 10.51 6.82
N ASP A 80 -3.22 10.10 6.58
CA ASP A 80 -4.32 10.35 7.52
C ASP A 80 -4.09 9.67 8.87
N GLN A 81 -3.70 8.38 8.84
CA GLN A 81 -3.41 7.59 10.05
C GLN A 81 -2.26 8.17 10.88
N GLU A 82 -1.27 8.74 10.20
CA GLU A 82 -0.09 9.36 10.83
C GLU A 82 -0.29 10.85 11.17
N GLY A 83 -1.49 11.42 10.93
CA GLY A 83 -1.82 12.80 11.29
C GLY A 83 -1.30 13.88 10.33
N TYR A 84 -0.86 13.50 9.12
CA TYR A 84 -0.34 14.40 8.10
C TYR A 84 -1.43 14.98 7.19
N GLN A 85 -2.51 15.51 7.79
CA GLN A 85 -3.69 15.96 7.04
C GLN A 85 -3.46 17.22 6.17
N ASN A 86 -2.50 18.08 6.51
CA ASN A 86 -2.20 19.25 5.69
C ASN A 86 -1.50 18.92 4.36
N PHE A 87 -1.04 17.67 4.20
CA PHE A 87 -0.30 17.23 3.02
C PHE A 87 -1.20 16.91 1.82
N TYR A 88 -2.54 16.90 1.98
CA TYR A 88 -3.48 16.77 0.86
C TYR A 88 -3.44 17.96 -0.11
N GLN A 89 -2.94 19.12 0.33
CA GLN A 89 -2.81 20.33 -0.51
C GLN A 89 -1.55 20.33 -1.37
N ILE A 90 -0.63 19.39 -1.15
CA ILE A 90 0.58 19.30 -1.96
C ILE A 90 0.21 18.58 -3.26
N ASP A 91 0.64 19.13 -4.39
CA ASP A 91 0.50 18.50 -5.71
C ASP A 91 1.26 17.16 -5.76
N SER A 92 0.61 16.13 -5.23
CA SER A 92 1.08 14.75 -5.14
C SER A 92 1.38 14.18 -6.53
N ILE A 93 0.71 14.68 -7.57
CA ILE A 93 0.99 14.41 -8.98
C ILE A 93 2.38 14.91 -9.39
N GLN A 94 2.80 16.11 -8.96
CA GLN A 94 4.14 16.64 -9.30
C GLN A 94 5.25 15.84 -8.62
N GLN A 95 5.05 15.43 -7.37
CA GLN A 95 6.03 14.59 -6.65
C GLN A 95 6.13 13.18 -7.22
N VAL A 96 5.00 12.59 -7.58
CA VAL A 96 4.94 11.31 -8.29
C VAL A 96 5.58 11.44 -9.68
N GLY A 97 5.33 12.52 -10.41
CA GLY A 97 5.96 12.83 -11.70
C GLY A 97 7.49 12.93 -11.59
N ALA A 98 7.99 13.63 -10.57
CA ALA A 98 9.43 13.73 -10.30
C ALA A 98 10.07 12.40 -9.85
N LEU A 99 9.32 11.51 -9.20
CA LEU A 99 9.82 10.18 -8.81
C LEU A 99 9.74 9.17 -9.96
N ILE A 100 8.77 9.32 -10.86
CA ILE A 100 8.58 8.42 -12.00
C ILE A 100 9.46 8.84 -13.19
N ASN A 101 9.77 10.14 -13.34
CA ASN A 101 10.73 10.78 -14.26
C ASN A 101 10.81 10.28 -15.73
N PHE A 102 9.97 9.35 -16.19
CA PHE A 102 10.21 8.60 -17.43
C PHE A 102 8.95 8.20 -18.22
N TYR A 103 7.75 8.51 -17.74
CA TYR A 103 6.54 8.26 -18.51
C TYR A 103 6.03 9.57 -19.11
N ASP A 104 5.94 9.60 -20.43
CA ASP A 104 5.27 10.66 -21.17
C ASP A 104 3.79 10.68 -20.79
N PHE A 105 3.48 11.48 -19.77
CA PHE A 105 2.11 11.69 -19.27
C PHE A 105 1.23 12.43 -20.30
N ASN A 106 1.76 12.83 -21.47
CA ASN A 106 0.95 13.38 -22.56
C ASN A 106 -0.01 12.35 -23.19
N SER A 107 0.07 11.07 -22.80
CA SER A 107 -0.95 10.11 -23.18
C SER A 107 -2.13 10.15 -22.21
N ASN A 108 -3.36 10.25 -22.75
CA ASN A 108 -4.64 10.04 -22.03
C ASN A 108 -4.79 8.63 -21.43
N LYS A 109 -3.69 7.91 -21.17
CA LYS A 109 -3.61 6.50 -20.81
C LYS A 109 -2.98 6.27 -19.43
N ILE A 110 -2.92 7.29 -18.58
CA ILE A 110 -2.31 7.22 -17.24
C ILE A 110 -2.87 6.06 -16.41
N ASP A 111 -4.17 5.76 -16.55
CA ASP A 111 -4.85 4.68 -15.83
C ASP A 111 -4.42 3.28 -16.28
N SER A 112 -3.87 3.14 -17.49
CA SER A 112 -3.39 1.87 -18.02
C SER A 112 -1.98 1.51 -17.55
N ILE A 113 -1.23 2.49 -17.01
CA ILE A 113 0.14 2.29 -16.56
C ILE A 113 0.12 1.53 -15.23
N LYS A 114 0.93 0.46 -15.18
CA LYS A 114 1.14 -0.33 -13.97
C LYS A 114 2.53 -0.04 -13.40
N PHE A 115 2.56 0.29 -12.14
CA PHE A 115 3.77 0.58 -11.37
C PHE A 115 4.20 -0.63 -10.57
N LYS A 116 5.49 -0.72 -10.26
CA LYS A 116 6.07 -1.77 -9.41
C LYS A 116 7.17 -1.16 -8.55
N CYS A 117 7.17 -1.49 -7.27
CA CYS A 117 8.23 -1.06 -6.36
C CYS A 117 9.47 -1.94 -6.54
N ASN A 118 10.64 -1.30 -6.64
CA ASN A 118 11.94 -1.98 -6.73
C ASN A 118 12.79 -1.79 -5.45
N LEU A 119 12.17 -1.37 -4.34
CA LEU A 119 12.86 -1.24 -3.06
C LEU A 119 12.85 -2.57 -2.31
N SER A 120 13.99 -2.93 -1.73
CA SER A 120 14.10 -4.04 -0.78
C SER A 120 13.51 -3.67 0.58
N LEU A 121 13.10 -4.69 1.34
CA LEU A 121 12.58 -4.51 2.71
C LEU A 121 13.57 -3.71 3.58
N GLU A 122 14.86 -4.02 3.51
CA GLU A 122 15.89 -3.32 4.29
C GLU A 122 15.92 -1.81 4.03
N HIS A 123 15.78 -1.41 2.76
CA HIS A 123 15.74 0.01 2.40
C HIS A 123 14.46 0.67 2.91
N VAL A 124 13.32 -0.01 2.81
CA VAL A 124 12.05 0.52 3.33
C VAL A 124 12.10 0.66 4.84
N LEU A 125 12.67 -0.31 5.57
CA LEU A 125 12.85 -0.22 7.02
C LEU A 125 13.75 0.96 7.42
N LYS A 126 14.81 1.25 6.66
CA LYS A 126 15.64 2.46 6.89
C LYS A 126 14.82 3.74 6.71
N ILE A 127 13.95 3.79 5.70
CA ILE A 127 13.05 4.93 5.47
C ILE A 127 12.05 5.07 6.63
N CYS A 128 11.44 3.97 7.08
CA CYS A 128 10.49 3.95 8.20
C CYS A 128 11.12 4.47 9.50
N LYS A 129 12.35 4.03 9.81
CA LYS A 129 13.13 4.54 10.97
C LYS A 129 13.35 6.06 10.91
N SER A 130 13.50 6.63 9.71
CA SER A 130 13.65 8.08 9.53
C SER A 130 12.36 8.89 9.72
N LEU A 131 11.19 8.22 9.76
CA LEU A 131 9.87 8.81 9.94
C LEU A 131 9.35 8.49 11.35
N ASN A 132 10.08 8.96 12.36
CA ASN A 132 9.68 8.84 13.79
C ASN A 132 9.30 7.41 14.23
N GLY A 133 9.84 6.37 13.58
CA GLY A 133 9.53 4.99 13.92
C GLY A 133 8.20 4.48 13.35
N PHE A 134 7.84 4.92 12.14
CA PHE A 134 6.73 4.36 11.38
C PHE A 134 6.72 2.82 11.42
N ASP A 135 5.67 2.23 11.99
CA ASP A 135 5.56 0.77 12.11
C ASP A 135 5.11 0.13 10.79
N LEU A 136 6.05 -0.46 10.06
CA LEU A 136 5.74 -1.15 8.81
C LEU A 136 4.96 -2.46 9.04
N THR A 137 5.18 -3.12 10.18
CA THR A 137 4.68 -4.48 10.45
C THR A 137 3.16 -4.53 10.51
N SER A 138 2.53 -3.55 11.16
CA SER A 138 1.07 -3.43 11.20
C SER A 138 0.40 -3.19 9.85
N ARG A 139 1.18 -2.90 8.80
CA ARG A 139 0.70 -2.53 7.47
C ARG A 139 1.06 -3.54 6.39
N ILE A 140 1.83 -4.58 6.72
CA ILE A 140 2.11 -5.70 5.83
C ILE A 140 0.98 -6.72 5.94
N TRP A 141 0.54 -7.25 4.81
CA TRP A 141 -0.40 -8.36 4.79
C TRP A 141 0.32 -9.66 5.14
N GLU A 142 0.21 -10.05 6.40
CA GLU A 142 0.49 -11.41 6.85
C GLU A 142 -0.80 -12.22 6.90
N ILE A 143 -0.68 -13.51 6.66
CA ILE A 143 -1.81 -14.44 6.75
C ILE A 143 -1.58 -15.15 8.06
N ASP A 144 -2.40 -14.81 9.05
CA ASP A 144 -2.40 -15.48 10.35
C ASP A 144 -2.49 -17.01 10.10
N ASP A 145 -1.52 -17.74 10.64
CA ASP A 145 -1.49 -19.22 10.63
C ASP A 145 -2.67 -19.80 11.44
#